data_AF-A0A352DP43-F1
#
_entry.id   AF-A0A352DP43-F1
#
_cell.length_a   1.000
_cell.length_b   1.000
_cell.length_c   1.000
_cell.angle_alpha   90.00
_cell.angle_beta   90.00
_cell.angle_gamma   90.00
#
_symmetry.space_group_name_H-M   'P 1'
#
loop_
_entity.id
_entity.type
_entity.pdbx_description
1 polymer ?
#
loop_
_entity_poly.entity_id
_entity_poly.type
_entity_poly.pdbx_seq_one_letter_code
_entity_poly.pdbx_strand_id
1 'polypeptide(L)'
;SGGFQVFSLSQLRKIKEEGVYFASHIDGKRIFMGPEESMQIQSNLGSTIAMAFDECIENPAPRRYVENSIERTTRWLIRCKDEMARLNSLPDTINPHQLLFGINQGSTYDDLRIKHMEDIAALDLDGYAIGGLAVGEATAEMYRIIDVVEPYMPVNKPRYLMGVGTPSNIIEAVARGIDMFDCVMPSRNARHATVFTWNGIMHLANKCYETDPRPLDEQCDCPTCKNFSRAYLRHLFKAHEQLAGRLAVQHNLYFYNTLTEKIREAIDEDRFEQFRGKYSRLLAARI
;
A
#
# COMPACT_ATOMS: atom_id res chain seq x y z
N SER A 1 6.76 -0.14 -10.16
CA SER A 1 8.20 0.16 -10.21
C SER A 1 9.11 -1.03 -9.84
N GLY A 2 8.85 -1.75 -8.73
CA GLY A 2 9.72 -2.85 -8.26
C GLY A 2 10.83 -2.43 -7.27
N GLY A 3 10.97 -1.13 -6.98
CA GLY A 3 12.01 -0.58 -6.08
C GLY A 3 11.94 -1.16 -4.66
N PHE A 4 10.73 -1.27 -4.09
CA PHE A 4 10.53 -1.89 -2.77
C PHE A 4 10.90 -3.38 -2.75
N GLN A 5 10.55 -4.16 -3.77
CA GLN A 5 10.91 -5.58 -3.82
C GLN A 5 12.42 -5.76 -3.95
N VAL A 6 13.12 -4.91 -4.70
CA VAL A 6 14.58 -4.92 -4.77
C VAL A 6 15.18 -4.56 -3.41
N PHE A 7 14.58 -3.62 -2.68
CA PHE A 7 14.94 -3.29 -1.30
C PHE A 7 14.72 -4.48 -0.34
N SER A 8 13.58 -5.16 -0.39
CA SER A 8 13.17 -6.16 0.60
C SER A 8 13.65 -7.59 0.31
N LEU A 9 13.82 -7.97 -0.96
CA LEU A 9 14.11 -9.35 -1.36
C LEU A 9 15.57 -9.59 -1.76
N SER A 10 16.36 -8.53 -1.97
CA SER A 10 17.77 -8.67 -2.34
C SER A 10 18.69 -8.08 -1.28
N GLN A 11 19.25 -8.97 -0.45
CA GLN A 11 20.29 -8.61 0.53
C GLN A 11 21.56 -8.07 -0.15
N LEU A 12 21.82 -8.50 -1.39
CA LEU A 12 22.94 -8.05 -2.21
C LEU A 12 22.42 -7.17 -3.35
N ARG A 13 22.14 -5.91 -3.02
CA ARG A 13 21.83 -4.87 -4.01
C ARG A 13 22.92 -3.82 -4.07
N LYS A 14 23.19 -3.30 -5.27
CA LYS A 14 24.06 -2.15 -5.50
C LYS A 14 23.28 -1.08 -6.22
N ILE A 15 22.99 0.00 -5.50
CA ILE A 15 22.31 1.18 -6.03
C ILE A 15 23.37 2.10 -6.62
N LYS A 16 23.11 2.61 -7.82
CA LYS A 16 23.91 3.62 -8.51
C LYS A 16 22.99 4.62 -9.20
N GLU A 17 23.55 5.60 -9.88
CA GLU A 17 22.74 6.60 -10.61
C GLU A 17 21.98 5.99 -11.79
N GLU A 18 22.54 5.01 -12.48
CA GLU A 18 21.86 4.36 -13.61
C GLU A 18 20.64 3.53 -13.18
N GLY A 19 20.65 2.98 -11.97
CA GLY A 19 19.62 2.07 -11.46
C GLY A 19 20.15 1.16 -10.35
N VAL A 20 19.57 -0.03 -10.23
CA VAL A 20 19.93 -1.02 -9.20
C VAL A 20 20.34 -2.34 -9.82
N TYR A 21 21.46 -2.87 -9.33
CA TYR A 21 21.91 -4.23 -9.63
C TYR A 21 21.58 -5.13 -8.45
N PHE A 22 20.99 -6.29 -8.72
CA PHE A 22 20.61 -7.24 -7.67
C PHE A 22 20.68 -8.68 -8.17
N ALA A 23 20.73 -9.63 -7.24
CA ALA A 23 20.57 -11.05 -7.56
C ALA A 23 19.10 -11.47 -7.36
N SER A 24 18.58 -12.21 -8.33
CA SER A 24 17.29 -12.89 -8.24
C SER A 24 17.27 -13.85 -7.04
N HIS A 25 16.21 -13.78 -6.24
CA HIS A 25 16.01 -14.67 -5.08
C HIS A 25 15.59 -16.09 -5.48
N ILE A 26 15.29 -16.32 -6.77
CA ILE A 26 14.84 -17.61 -7.30
C ILE A 26 16.05 -18.46 -7.73
N ASP A 27 16.96 -17.87 -8.51
CA ASP A 27 18.04 -18.59 -9.21
C ASP A 27 19.41 -17.90 -9.09
N GLY A 28 19.52 -16.77 -8.38
CA GLY A 28 20.76 -16.04 -8.19
C GLY A 28 21.24 -15.24 -9.40
N LYS A 29 20.47 -15.21 -10.51
CA LYS A 29 20.83 -14.45 -11.71
C LYS A 29 20.99 -12.98 -11.38
N ARG A 30 22.07 -12.36 -11.87
CA ARG A 30 22.29 -10.92 -11.75
C ARG A 30 21.39 -10.16 -12.72
N ILE A 31 20.63 -9.23 -12.19
CA ILE A 31 19.64 -8.42 -12.91
C ILE A 31 19.99 -6.95 -12.70
N PHE A 32 19.79 -6.15 -13.73
CA PHE A 32 19.78 -4.70 -13.67
C PHE A 32 18.35 -4.20 -13.84
N MET A 33 17.98 -3.19 -13.07
CA MET A 33 16.71 -2.49 -13.21
C MET A 33 16.94 -1.00 -12.95
N GLY A 34 16.70 -0.17 -13.94
CA GLY A 34 16.66 1.28 -13.82
C GLY A 34 15.26 1.86 -14.12
N PRO A 35 15.16 3.20 -14.15
CA PRO A 35 13.96 3.93 -14.54
C PRO A 35 13.34 3.43 -15.86
N GLU A 36 14.14 3.33 -16.92
CA GLU A 36 13.67 2.99 -18.25
C GLU A 36 13.20 1.53 -18.33
N GLU A 37 13.96 0.59 -17.76
CA GLU A 37 13.55 -0.82 -17.71
C GLU A 37 12.25 -1.00 -16.91
N SER A 38 12.09 -0.24 -15.82
CA SER A 38 10.87 -0.25 -15.02
C SER A 38 9.65 0.23 -15.80
N MET A 39 9.80 1.29 -16.61
CA MET A 39 8.72 1.80 -17.47
C MET A 39 8.40 0.82 -18.60
N GLN A 40 9.42 0.24 -19.24
CA GLN A 40 9.23 -0.75 -20.31
C GLN A 40 8.48 -1.99 -19.81
N ILE A 41 8.83 -2.49 -18.62
CA ILE A 41 8.13 -3.63 -18.01
C ILE A 41 6.67 -3.27 -17.71
N GLN A 42 6.39 -2.10 -17.11
CA GLN A 42 5.02 -1.68 -16.80
C GLN A 42 4.17 -1.41 -18.05
N SER A 43 4.77 -0.87 -19.11
CA SER A 43 4.14 -0.70 -20.42
C SER A 43 3.80 -2.05 -21.07
N ASN A 44 4.74 -3.01 -21.05
CA ASN A 44 4.51 -4.36 -21.58
C ASN A 44 3.49 -5.17 -20.77
N LEU A 45 3.31 -4.85 -19.48
CA LEU A 45 2.22 -5.40 -18.67
C LEU A 45 0.87 -4.73 -18.94
N GLY A 46 0.85 -3.59 -19.63
CA GLY A 46 -0.36 -2.84 -19.92
C GLY A 46 -1.02 -2.23 -18.67
N SER A 47 -0.25 -1.89 -17.63
CA SER A 47 -0.84 -1.33 -16.40
C SER A 47 -1.60 -0.03 -16.65
N THR A 48 -2.66 0.24 -15.90
CA THR A 48 -3.39 1.52 -16.00
C THR A 48 -2.62 2.65 -15.32
N ILE A 49 -2.04 2.39 -14.15
CA ILE A 49 -1.21 3.32 -13.39
C ILE A 49 0.18 2.69 -13.24
N ALA A 50 1.19 3.33 -13.83
CA ALA A 50 2.59 3.03 -13.61
C ALA A 50 3.11 3.82 -12.40
N MET A 51 3.93 3.16 -11.60
CA MET A 51 4.66 3.80 -10.51
C MET A 51 6.07 4.11 -10.99
N ALA A 52 6.52 5.35 -10.81
CA ALA A 52 7.89 5.76 -11.10
C ALA A 52 8.92 4.90 -10.34
N PHE A 53 10.07 4.66 -10.95
CA PHE A 53 11.17 3.97 -10.29
C PHE A 53 11.80 4.86 -9.23
N ASP A 54 11.87 4.35 -8.00
CA ASP A 54 12.30 5.08 -6.82
C ASP A 54 13.28 4.25 -5.97
N GLU A 55 13.99 4.93 -5.08
CA GLU A 55 14.78 4.28 -4.03
C GLU A 55 13.98 4.27 -2.73
N CYS A 56 13.59 3.08 -2.28
CA CYS A 56 13.00 2.92 -0.96
C CYS A 56 14.07 3.07 0.13
N ILE A 57 13.88 4.03 1.02
CA ILE A 57 14.78 4.35 2.13
C ILE A 57 14.34 3.55 3.37
N GLU A 58 15.32 3.02 4.11
CA GLU A 58 15.08 2.39 5.42
C GLU A 58 14.77 3.44 6.49
N ASN A 59 13.87 3.13 7.45
CA ASN A 59 13.57 4.04 8.57
C ASN A 59 14.04 3.44 9.91
N PRO A 60 14.87 4.16 10.68
CA PRO A 60 15.50 5.46 10.37
C PRO A 60 16.73 5.33 9.44
N ALA A 61 17.03 6.39 8.68
CA ALA A 61 18.27 6.51 7.90
C ALA A 61 19.05 7.80 8.21
N PRO A 62 20.39 7.82 8.03
CA PRO A 62 21.18 9.03 8.18
C PRO A 62 20.72 10.14 7.21
N ARG A 63 20.51 11.34 7.73
CA ARG A 63 19.99 12.49 6.94
C ARG A 63 20.69 12.69 5.59
N ARG A 64 22.03 12.69 5.58
CA ARG A 64 22.82 12.86 4.35
C ARG A 64 22.52 11.77 3.30
N TYR A 65 22.25 10.54 3.73
CA TYR A 65 21.85 9.49 2.80
C TYR A 65 20.46 9.77 2.23
N VAL A 66 19.51 10.20 3.07
CA VAL A 66 18.15 10.59 2.65
C VAL A 66 18.19 11.72 1.62
N GLU A 67 18.97 12.78 1.87
CA GLU A 67 19.17 13.89 0.92
C GLU A 67 19.64 13.41 -0.45
N ASN A 68 20.69 12.57 -0.49
CA ASN A 68 21.19 12.02 -1.76
C ASN A 68 20.17 11.09 -2.44
N SER A 69 19.35 10.37 -1.66
CA SER A 69 18.37 9.40 -2.16
C SER A 69 17.14 10.08 -2.75
N ILE A 70 16.62 11.15 -2.12
CA ILE A 70 15.51 11.92 -2.69
C ILE A 70 15.93 12.62 -3.99
N GLU A 71 17.15 13.18 -4.04
CA GLU A 71 17.67 13.79 -5.26
C GLU A 71 17.80 12.77 -6.41
N ARG A 72 18.28 11.56 -6.11
CA ARG A 72 18.32 10.46 -7.08
C ARG A 72 16.92 10.05 -7.53
N THR A 73 15.98 9.93 -6.59
CA THR A 73 14.58 9.59 -6.88
C THR A 73 13.94 10.64 -7.78
N THR A 74 14.21 11.93 -7.59
CA THR A 74 13.74 13.00 -8.49
C THR A 74 14.34 12.86 -9.90
N ARG A 75 15.65 12.61 -10.02
CA ARG A 75 16.28 12.38 -11.34
C ARG A 75 15.74 11.13 -12.05
N TRP A 76 15.49 10.06 -11.30
CA TRP A 76 14.85 8.85 -11.81
C TRP A 76 13.42 9.07 -12.25
N LEU A 77 12.65 9.90 -11.53
CA LEU A 77 11.29 10.26 -11.91
C LEU A 77 11.24 11.01 -13.24
N ILE A 78 12.16 11.94 -13.49
CA ILE A 78 12.27 12.63 -14.79
C ILE A 78 12.51 11.62 -15.91
N ARG A 79 13.46 10.68 -15.73
CA ARG A 79 13.72 9.60 -16.69
C ARG A 79 12.49 8.70 -16.92
N CYS A 80 11.74 8.39 -15.85
CA CYS A 80 10.50 7.62 -15.98
C CYS A 80 9.46 8.38 -16.82
N LYS A 81 9.28 9.69 -16.58
CA LYS A 81 8.35 10.53 -17.32
C LYS A 81 8.69 10.58 -18.81
N ASP A 82 9.97 10.78 -19.14
CA ASP A 82 10.44 10.85 -20.52
C ASP A 82 10.26 9.50 -21.24
N GLU A 83 10.64 8.40 -20.59
CA GLU A 83 10.48 7.06 -21.17
C GLU A 83 9.00 6.69 -21.33
N MET A 84 8.14 7.01 -20.37
CA MET A 84 6.71 6.76 -20.49
C MET A 84 6.09 7.57 -21.63
N ALA A 85 6.47 8.85 -21.80
CA ALA A 85 6.00 9.66 -22.92
C ALA A 85 6.40 9.04 -24.27
N ARG A 86 7.64 8.52 -24.37
CA ARG A 86 8.10 7.78 -25.55
C ARG A 86 7.27 6.51 -25.75
N LEU A 87 7.13 5.66 -24.73
CA LEU A 87 6.37 4.40 -24.80
C LEU A 87 4.90 4.62 -25.19
N ASN A 88 4.22 5.58 -24.59
CA ASN A 88 2.82 5.91 -24.91
C ASN A 88 2.64 6.40 -26.36
N SER A 89 3.71 6.89 -27.01
CA SER A 89 3.66 7.32 -28.41
C SER A 89 3.84 6.19 -29.43
N LEU A 90 4.28 5.00 -29.01
CA LEU A 90 4.54 3.88 -29.92
C LEU A 90 3.23 3.21 -30.39
N PRO A 91 3.14 2.81 -31.67
CA PRO A 91 1.91 2.23 -32.23
C PRO A 91 1.54 0.88 -31.62
N ASP A 92 2.53 0.11 -31.16
CA ASP A 92 2.35 -1.25 -30.63
C ASP A 92 2.21 -1.27 -29.09
N THR A 93 2.11 -0.10 -28.44
CA THR A 93 1.96 -0.02 -26.99
C THR A 93 0.58 -0.51 -26.54
N ILE A 94 0.56 -1.46 -25.60
CA ILE A 94 -0.66 -2.12 -25.11
C ILE A 94 -1.62 -1.12 -24.47
N ASN A 95 -1.10 -0.16 -23.69
CA ASN A 95 -1.87 0.93 -23.11
C ASN A 95 -1.17 2.28 -23.38
N PRO A 96 -1.55 3.02 -24.43
CA PRO A 96 -0.93 4.31 -24.78
C PRO A 96 -1.38 5.48 -23.88
N HIS A 97 -2.27 5.22 -22.91
CA HIS A 97 -2.78 6.20 -21.95
C HIS A 97 -2.43 5.80 -20.51
N GLN A 98 -1.30 5.10 -20.33
CA GLN A 98 -0.81 4.75 -19.00
C GLN A 98 -0.49 6.02 -18.20
N LEU A 99 -1.00 6.08 -16.97
CA LEU A 99 -0.78 7.18 -16.03
C LEU A 99 0.54 6.98 -15.27
N LEU A 100 1.22 8.06 -14.86
CA LEU A 100 2.43 7.98 -14.03
C LEU A 100 2.22 8.63 -12.67
N PHE A 101 2.53 7.88 -11.61
CA PHE A 101 2.56 8.40 -10.25
C PHE A 101 4.00 8.61 -9.79
N GLY A 102 4.28 9.81 -9.27
CA GLY A 102 5.53 10.14 -8.59
C GLY A 102 5.51 9.65 -7.14
N ILE A 103 6.68 9.39 -6.55
CA ILE A 103 6.77 8.81 -5.20
C ILE A 103 7.58 9.74 -4.30
N ASN A 104 6.91 10.35 -3.32
CA ASN A 104 7.54 11.11 -2.28
C ASN A 104 8.29 10.18 -1.31
N GLN A 105 9.58 10.42 -1.23
CA GLN A 105 10.54 9.88 -0.28
C GLN A 105 11.04 10.97 0.69
N GLY A 106 11.75 10.58 1.75
CA GLY A 106 12.29 11.54 2.73
C GLY A 106 12.45 10.98 4.15
N SER A 107 12.27 9.66 4.34
CA SER A 107 12.29 9.03 5.65
C SER A 107 11.30 9.72 6.61
N THR A 108 11.71 10.03 7.84
CA THR A 108 10.92 10.77 8.83
C THR A 108 11.40 12.22 9.03
N TYR A 109 12.10 12.81 8.05
CA TYR A 109 12.56 14.20 8.08
C TYR A 109 11.59 15.12 7.35
N ASP A 110 10.99 16.05 8.08
CA ASP A 110 9.90 16.91 7.60
C ASP A 110 10.32 17.80 6.45
N ASP A 111 11.45 18.47 6.60
CA ASP A 111 11.98 19.39 5.61
C ASP A 111 12.36 18.68 4.30
N LEU A 112 12.89 17.45 4.39
CA LEU A 112 13.21 16.63 3.21
C LEU A 112 11.95 16.12 2.52
N ARG A 113 10.93 15.73 3.30
CA ARG A 113 9.63 15.29 2.80
C ARG A 113 8.90 16.40 2.06
N ILE A 114 8.86 17.60 2.64
CA ILE A 114 8.28 18.80 2.03
C ILE A 114 9.02 19.13 0.74
N LYS A 115 10.34 19.32 0.82
CA LYS A 115 11.17 19.68 -0.34
C LYS A 115 10.96 18.69 -1.49
N HIS A 116 11.01 17.39 -1.20
CA HIS A 116 10.85 16.38 -2.24
C HIS A 116 9.43 16.35 -2.81
N MET A 117 8.38 16.64 -2.01
CA MET A 117 7.02 16.79 -2.55
C MET A 117 6.94 17.99 -3.50
N GLU A 118 7.49 19.14 -3.13
CA GLU A 118 7.54 20.32 -4.00
C GLU A 118 8.29 20.04 -5.31
N ASP A 119 9.45 19.39 -5.24
CA ASP A 119 10.26 19.02 -6.41
C ASP A 119 9.48 18.13 -7.39
N ILE A 120 8.79 17.09 -6.89
CA ILE A 120 8.04 16.17 -7.77
C ILE A 120 6.71 16.76 -8.23
N ALA A 121 6.05 17.59 -7.40
CA ALA A 121 4.79 18.24 -7.76
C ALA A 121 4.96 19.21 -8.93
N ALA A 122 6.12 19.87 -9.03
CA ALA A 122 6.48 20.73 -10.15
C ALA A 122 6.53 20.00 -11.51
N LEU A 123 6.58 18.65 -11.51
CA LEU A 123 6.58 17.84 -12.73
C LEU A 123 5.17 17.57 -13.30
N ASP A 124 4.10 17.98 -12.60
CA ASP A 124 2.69 17.84 -12.99
C ASP A 124 2.34 16.43 -13.53
N LEU A 125 2.47 15.44 -12.65
CA LEU A 125 2.16 14.04 -12.91
C LEU A 125 0.66 13.74 -12.73
N ASP A 126 0.26 12.52 -13.05
CA ASP A 126 -1.15 12.09 -12.95
C ASP A 126 -1.59 11.83 -11.51
N GLY A 127 -0.64 11.56 -10.60
CA GLY A 127 -0.87 11.38 -9.17
C GLY A 127 0.42 11.27 -8.37
N TYR A 128 0.29 11.27 -7.04
CA TYR A 128 1.43 11.33 -6.13
C TYR A 128 1.27 10.33 -4.99
N ALA A 129 2.29 9.51 -4.80
CA ALA A 129 2.35 8.55 -3.72
C ALA A 129 3.26 9.03 -2.59
N ILE A 130 2.97 8.57 -1.37
CA ILE A 130 3.87 8.65 -0.23
C ILE A 130 4.50 7.26 -0.04
N GLY A 131 5.78 7.16 -0.37
CA GLY A 131 6.59 5.96 -0.22
C GLY A 131 7.48 5.99 1.04
N GLY A 132 8.10 4.85 1.35
CA GLY A 132 9.05 4.75 2.45
C GLY A 132 8.42 4.99 3.83
N LEU A 133 7.14 4.64 3.99
CA LEU A 133 6.42 4.54 5.26
C LEU A 133 5.91 3.10 5.43
N ALA A 134 5.53 2.73 6.65
CA ALA A 134 5.30 1.37 7.12
C ALA A 134 6.49 0.42 6.95
N VAL A 135 7.71 0.95 7.08
CA VAL A 135 8.97 0.19 6.91
C VAL A 135 9.81 0.09 8.19
N GLY A 136 9.28 0.55 9.32
CA GLY A 136 9.90 0.37 10.64
C GLY A 136 9.52 1.43 11.66
N GLU A 137 8.96 2.55 11.22
CA GLU A 137 8.55 3.65 12.09
C GLU A 137 7.22 3.37 12.84
N ALA A 138 6.99 4.12 13.92
CA ALA A 138 5.75 4.04 14.67
C ALA A 138 4.57 4.62 13.86
N THR A 139 3.35 4.12 14.10
CA THR A 139 2.14 4.64 13.44
C THR A 139 1.94 6.15 13.62
N ALA A 140 2.31 6.70 14.78
CA ALA A 140 2.25 8.13 15.03
C ALA A 140 3.21 8.92 14.11
N GLU A 141 4.41 8.39 13.84
CA GLU A 141 5.36 9.01 12.90
C GLU A 141 4.82 8.97 11.47
N MET A 142 4.24 7.84 11.05
CA MET A 142 3.58 7.74 9.74
C MET A 142 2.49 8.80 9.58
N TYR A 143 1.59 8.95 10.57
CA TYR A 143 0.54 9.98 10.52
C TYR A 143 1.10 11.39 10.47
N ARG A 144 2.11 11.68 11.30
CA ARG A 144 2.78 12.98 11.35
C ARG A 144 3.40 13.34 10.00
N ILE A 145 4.04 12.38 9.31
CA ILE A 145 4.62 12.60 7.98
C ILE A 145 3.54 12.87 6.93
N ILE A 146 2.39 12.18 6.99
CA ILE A 146 1.26 12.49 6.11
C ILE A 146 0.79 13.93 6.35
N ASP A 147 0.58 14.33 7.61
CA ASP A 147 0.16 15.68 8.00
C ASP A 147 1.15 16.76 7.52
N VAL A 148 2.45 16.45 7.50
CA VAL A 148 3.52 17.35 7.02
C VAL A 148 3.53 17.49 5.50
N VAL A 149 3.28 16.40 4.77
CA VAL A 149 3.38 16.36 3.30
C VAL A 149 2.11 16.85 2.62
N GLU A 150 0.94 16.55 3.19
CA GLU A 150 -0.37 16.82 2.60
C GLU A 150 -0.54 18.25 2.06
N PRO A 151 -0.12 19.32 2.77
CA PRO A 151 -0.30 20.69 2.30
C PRO A 151 0.44 21.01 0.99
N TYR A 152 1.46 20.23 0.66
CA TYR A 152 2.30 20.39 -0.53
C TYR A 152 1.89 19.43 -1.66
N MET A 153 0.95 18.50 -1.40
CA MET A 153 0.43 17.60 -2.43
C MET A 153 -0.59 18.32 -3.31
N PRO A 154 -0.50 18.22 -4.65
CA PRO A 154 -1.50 18.81 -5.55
C PRO A 154 -2.91 18.33 -5.24
N VAL A 155 -3.82 19.28 -4.95
CA VAL A 155 -5.19 19.02 -4.50
C VAL A 155 -6.05 18.34 -5.57
N ASN A 156 -5.74 18.57 -6.85
CA ASN A 156 -6.48 18.04 -7.99
C ASN A 156 -5.92 16.71 -8.54
N LYS A 157 -5.08 16.02 -7.76
CA LYS A 157 -4.41 14.78 -8.17
C LYS A 157 -4.57 13.72 -7.08
N PRO A 158 -4.75 12.43 -7.41
CA PRO A 158 -4.88 11.38 -6.41
C PRO A 158 -3.62 11.22 -5.55
N ARG A 159 -3.85 10.94 -4.27
CA ARG A 159 -2.82 10.78 -3.24
C ARG A 159 -2.80 9.33 -2.75
N TYR A 160 -1.68 8.64 -2.96
CA TYR A 160 -1.57 7.20 -2.71
C TYR A 160 -0.61 6.89 -1.57
N LEU A 161 -1.10 6.27 -0.48
CA LEU A 161 -0.25 5.79 0.60
C LEU A 161 0.15 4.33 0.36
N MET A 162 1.42 4.10 0.07
CA MET A 162 1.93 2.78 -0.34
C MET A 162 2.15 1.84 0.86
N GLY A 163 1.68 0.60 0.76
CA GLY A 163 1.98 -0.48 1.71
C GLY A 163 1.30 -0.40 3.07
N VAL A 164 0.42 0.59 3.30
CA VAL A 164 -0.31 0.78 4.55
C VAL A 164 -1.70 0.16 4.44
N GLY A 165 -2.11 -0.60 5.45
CA GLY A 165 -3.48 -1.11 5.40
C GLY A 165 -4.00 -1.86 6.59
N THR A 166 -3.79 -1.41 7.83
CA THR A 166 -4.78 -1.76 8.88
C THR A 166 -6.05 -0.95 8.65
N PRO A 167 -7.24 -1.45 9.05
CA PRO A 167 -8.48 -0.68 8.90
C PRO A 167 -8.42 0.70 9.57
N SER A 168 -7.83 0.76 10.77
CA SER A 168 -7.60 2.01 11.51
C SER A 168 -6.69 2.98 10.74
N ASN A 169 -5.57 2.48 10.19
CA ASN A 169 -4.65 3.33 9.42
C ASN A 169 -5.30 3.90 8.15
N ILE A 170 -6.15 3.12 7.48
CA ILE A 170 -6.88 3.61 6.30
C ILE A 170 -7.79 4.78 6.70
N ILE A 171 -8.60 4.61 7.76
CA ILE A 171 -9.49 5.68 8.25
C ILE A 171 -8.68 6.94 8.63
N GLU A 172 -7.60 6.77 9.39
CA GLU A 172 -6.78 7.89 9.83
C GLU A 172 -6.02 8.57 8.69
N ALA A 173 -5.61 7.83 7.65
CA ALA A 173 -4.95 8.40 6.49
C ALA A 173 -5.94 9.13 5.56
N VAL A 174 -7.17 8.63 5.40
CA VAL A 174 -8.23 9.35 4.68
C VAL A 174 -8.53 10.69 5.36
N ALA A 175 -8.57 10.70 6.70
CA ALA A 175 -8.72 11.95 7.47
C ALA A 175 -7.58 12.96 7.25
N ARG A 176 -6.48 12.51 6.63
CA ARG A 176 -5.29 13.29 6.29
C ARG A 176 -5.10 13.42 4.77
N GLY A 177 -6.20 13.27 4.02
CA GLY A 177 -6.24 13.55 2.59
C GLY A 177 -5.64 12.47 1.69
N ILE A 178 -5.52 11.21 2.13
CA ILE A 178 -5.11 10.09 1.27
C ILE A 178 -6.32 9.45 0.57
N ASP A 179 -6.17 9.15 -0.72
CA ASP A 179 -7.24 8.62 -1.58
C ASP A 179 -7.08 7.13 -1.91
N MET A 180 -5.83 6.64 -1.98
CA MET A 180 -5.52 5.28 -2.43
C MET A 180 -4.64 4.54 -1.43
N PHE A 181 -4.83 3.22 -1.37
CA PHE A 181 -4.14 2.32 -0.45
C PHE A 181 -3.87 0.97 -1.12
N ASP A 182 -2.80 0.31 -0.70
CA ASP A 182 -2.58 -1.11 -0.98
C ASP A 182 -2.00 -1.78 0.27
N CYS A 183 -2.36 -3.04 0.48
CA CYS A 183 -1.73 -3.83 1.52
C CYS A 183 -1.93 -5.32 1.31
N VAL A 184 -0.91 -6.11 1.65
CA VAL A 184 -1.03 -7.57 1.67
C VAL A 184 -1.79 -8.08 2.89
N MET A 185 -1.99 -7.27 3.93
CA MET A 185 -2.60 -7.68 5.20
C MET A 185 -3.94 -8.41 5.08
N PRO A 186 -4.96 -7.93 4.32
CA PRO A 186 -6.24 -8.63 4.23
C PRO A 186 -6.08 -10.06 3.72
N SER A 187 -5.16 -10.32 2.79
CA SER A 187 -4.95 -11.66 2.23
C SER A 187 -3.94 -12.49 3.04
N ARG A 188 -2.79 -11.91 3.40
CA ARG A 188 -1.70 -12.61 4.12
C ARG A 188 -2.14 -13.02 5.51
N ASN A 189 -2.72 -12.10 6.28
CA ASN A 189 -3.09 -12.36 7.67
C ASN A 189 -4.33 -13.27 7.76
N ALA A 190 -5.25 -13.20 6.78
CA ALA A 190 -6.36 -14.15 6.65
C ALA A 190 -5.87 -15.59 6.57
N ARG A 191 -4.83 -15.88 5.77
CA ARG A 191 -4.24 -17.23 5.67
C ARG A 191 -3.64 -17.71 6.99
N HIS A 192 -3.39 -16.80 7.93
CA HIS A 192 -2.95 -17.08 9.30
C HIS A 192 -4.06 -16.80 10.33
N ALA A 193 -5.33 -17.02 9.94
CA ALA A 193 -6.52 -16.95 10.80
C ALA A 193 -6.82 -15.59 11.45
N THR A 194 -6.16 -14.51 11.01
CA THR A 194 -6.51 -13.15 11.46
C THR A 194 -7.55 -12.56 10.51
N VAL A 195 -8.75 -12.30 11.04
CA VAL A 195 -9.89 -11.78 10.30
C VAL A 195 -10.32 -10.43 10.85
N PHE A 196 -10.70 -9.52 9.96
CA PHE A 196 -11.17 -8.18 10.31
C PHE A 196 -12.70 -8.15 10.36
N THR A 197 -13.24 -7.54 11.40
CA THR A 197 -14.70 -7.41 11.61
C THR A 197 -15.02 -6.00 12.06
N TRP A 198 -16.28 -5.59 11.96
CA TRP A 198 -16.77 -4.30 12.43
C TRP A 198 -16.69 -4.12 13.95
N ASN A 199 -16.37 -5.17 14.68
CA ASN A 199 -16.15 -5.16 16.14
C ASN A 199 -14.66 -5.24 16.52
N GLY A 200 -13.75 -5.32 15.55
CA GLY A 200 -12.31 -5.45 15.80
C GLY A 200 -11.67 -6.63 15.07
N ILE A 201 -10.43 -6.93 15.47
CA ILE A 201 -9.56 -7.95 14.89
C ILE A 201 -9.73 -9.26 15.66
N MET A 202 -10.18 -10.30 14.96
CA MET A 202 -10.39 -11.63 15.52
C MET A 202 -9.28 -12.57 15.06
N HIS A 203 -8.81 -13.43 15.98
CA HIS A 203 -7.93 -14.55 15.66
C HIS A 203 -8.70 -15.87 15.71
N LEU A 204 -9.15 -16.35 14.56
CA LEU A 204 -10.15 -17.41 14.43
C LEU A 204 -9.68 -18.79 14.94
N ALA A 205 -8.37 -19.00 15.04
CA ALA A 205 -7.82 -20.25 15.58
C ALA A 205 -7.94 -20.37 17.12
N ASN A 206 -8.44 -19.33 17.81
CA ASN A 206 -8.60 -19.31 19.26
C ASN A 206 -9.65 -20.34 19.74
N LYS A 207 -9.49 -20.86 20.95
CA LYS A 207 -10.36 -21.92 21.50
C LYS A 207 -11.80 -21.47 21.74
N CYS A 208 -12.03 -20.20 22.07
CA CYS A 208 -13.36 -19.64 22.30
C CYS A 208 -14.32 -19.81 21.10
N TYR A 209 -13.79 -19.94 19.87
CA TYR A 209 -14.58 -20.10 18.65
C TYR A 209 -14.88 -21.56 18.30
N GLU A 210 -14.49 -22.54 19.13
CA GLU A 210 -14.61 -23.98 18.84
C GLU A 210 -16.05 -24.44 18.55
N THR A 211 -17.03 -23.86 19.24
CA THR A 211 -18.44 -24.19 19.09
C THR A 211 -19.30 -22.96 18.78
N ASP A 212 -18.68 -21.84 18.40
CA ASP A 212 -19.39 -20.59 18.10
C ASP A 212 -20.16 -20.71 16.76
N PRO A 213 -21.50 -20.73 16.77
CA PRO A 213 -22.30 -20.92 15.57
C PRO A 213 -22.43 -19.64 14.72
N ARG A 214 -21.99 -18.48 15.24
CA ARG A 214 -22.11 -17.18 14.57
C ARG A 214 -21.19 -17.11 13.35
N PRO A 215 -21.49 -16.25 12.36
CA PRO A 215 -20.57 -15.94 11.26
C PRO A 215 -19.33 -15.20 11.79
N LEU A 216 -18.30 -15.00 10.95
CA LEU A 216 -17.13 -14.20 11.34
C LEU A 216 -17.54 -12.82 11.86
N ASP A 217 -18.44 -12.17 11.14
CA ASP A 217 -19.02 -10.88 11.47
C ASP A 217 -20.53 -10.89 11.15
N GLU A 218 -21.35 -10.53 12.13
CA GLU A 218 -22.82 -10.49 12.00
C GLU A 218 -23.31 -9.33 11.13
N GLN A 219 -22.46 -8.31 10.91
CA GLN A 219 -22.74 -7.18 10.02
C GLN A 219 -22.22 -7.41 8.60
N CYS A 220 -21.55 -8.54 8.33
CA CYS A 220 -20.97 -8.84 7.03
C CYS A 220 -21.86 -9.81 6.24
N ASP A 221 -22.10 -9.49 4.98
CA ASP A 221 -22.95 -10.27 4.09
C ASP A 221 -22.14 -10.94 2.97
N CYS A 222 -20.82 -11.06 3.15
CA CYS A 222 -19.96 -11.79 2.23
C CYS A 222 -20.36 -13.28 2.15
N PRO A 223 -20.01 -13.99 1.05
CA PRO A 223 -20.34 -15.41 0.92
C PRO A 223 -19.80 -16.29 2.05
N THR A 224 -18.71 -15.90 2.72
CA THR A 224 -18.21 -16.64 3.88
C THR A 224 -19.14 -16.48 5.10
N CYS A 225 -19.51 -15.24 5.45
CA CYS A 225 -20.38 -14.98 6.60
C CYS A 225 -21.81 -15.50 6.40
N LYS A 226 -22.32 -15.50 5.17
CA LYS A 226 -23.67 -16.04 4.87
C LYS A 226 -23.78 -17.55 5.03
N ASN A 227 -22.68 -18.30 4.89
CA ASN A 227 -22.73 -19.76 4.72
C ASN A 227 -21.98 -20.55 5.79
N PHE A 228 -21.08 -19.93 6.56
CA PHE A 228 -20.20 -20.66 7.48
C PHE A 228 -20.11 -20.01 8.85
N SER A 229 -20.08 -20.86 9.88
CA SER A 229 -19.85 -20.43 11.26
C SER A 229 -18.37 -20.27 11.59
N ARG A 230 -18.08 -19.51 12.64
CA ARG A 230 -16.75 -19.43 13.26
C ARG A 230 -16.23 -20.80 13.66
N ALA A 231 -17.08 -21.66 14.22
CA ALA A 231 -16.74 -23.04 14.57
C ALA A 231 -16.23 -23.84 13.37
N TYR A 232 -16.95 -23.81 12.25
CA TYR A 232 -16.55 -24.52 11.04
C TYR A 232 -15.23 -23.99 10.47
N LEU A 233 -15.11 -22.66 10.35
CA LEU A 233 -13.89 -22.04 9.81
C LEU A 233 -12.68 -22.30 10.72
N ARG A 234 -12.85 -22.24 12.04
CA ARG A 234 -11.80 -22.63 13.00
C ARG A 234 -11.39 -24.08 12.81
N HIS A 235 -12.36 -24.99 12.67
CA HIS A 235 -12.09 -26.40 12.41
C HIS A 235 -11.21 -26.56 11.17
N LEU A 236 -11.54 -25.89 10.06
CA LEU A 236 -10.71 -25.91 8.84
C LEU A 236 -9.27 -25.42 9.10
N PHE A 237 -9.09 -24.34 9.87
CA PHE A 237 -7.75 -23.87 10.24
C PHE A 237 -6.98 -24.88 11.10
N LYS A 238 -7.65 -25.55 12.04
CA LYS A 238 -7.04 -26.60 12.88
C LYS A 238 -6.72 -27.88 12.11
N ALA A 239 -7.50 -28.17 11.07
CA ALA A 239 -7.28 -29.28 10.17
C ALA A 239 -6.25 -28.97 9.06
N HIS A 240 -5.72 -27.74 9.00
CA HIS A 240 -4.82 -27.27 7.94
C HIS A 240 -5.41 -27.36 6.52
N GLU A 241 -6.72 -27.21 6.41
CA GLU A 241 -7.43 -27.22 5.14
C GLU A 241 -7.22 -25.92 4.35
N GLN A 242 -6.87 -26.03 3.06
CA GLN A 242 -6.64 -24.87 2.19
C GLN A 242 -7.90 -23.99 2.06
N LEU A 243 -9.08 -24.58 2.20
CA LEU A 243 -10.35 -23.88 2.19
C LEU A 243 -10.43 -22.81 3.29
N ALA A 244 -9.80 -23.03 4.46
CA ALA A 244 -9.80 -22.08 5.57
C ALA A 244 -9.25 -20.71 5.13
N GLY A 245 -8.08 -20.72 4.49
CA GLY A 245 -7.44 -19.52 3.98
C GLY A 245 -8.24 -18.86 2.87
N ARG A 246 -8.85 -19.64 1.96
CA ARG A 246 -9.68 -19.10 0.87
C ARG A 246 -10.88 -18.33 1.40
N LEU A 247 -11.61 -18.91 2.34
CA LEU A 247 -12.79 -18.28 2.95
C LEU A 247 -12.40 -17.05 3.79
N ALA A 248 -11.33 -17.14 4.59
CA ALA A 248 -10.85 -15.99 5.36
C ALA A 248 -10.38 -14.83 4.46
N VAL A 249 -9.70 -15.13 3.33
CA VAL A 249 -9.26 -14.11 2.37
C VAL A 249 -10.47 -13.46 1.70
N GLN A 250 -11.46 -14.26 1.29
CA GLN A 250 -12.70 -13.74 0.72
C GLN A 250 -13.40 -12.78 1.68
N HIS A 251 -13.53 -13.16 2.95
CA HIS A 251 -14.10 -12.30 3.99
C HIS A 251 -13.31 -11.01 4.18
N ASN A 252 -11.98 -11.09 4.36
CA ASN A 252 -11.17 -9.90 4.60
C ASN A 252 -11.15 -8.93 3.41
N LEU A 253 -11.07 -9.42 2.17
CA LEU A 253 -11.14 -8.55 1.00
C LEU A 253 -12.51 -7.89 0.89
N TYR A 254 -13.58 -8.63 1.15
CA TYR A 254 -14.94 -8.08 1.21
C TYR A 254 -15.02 -6.96 2.27
N PHE A 255 -14.55 -7.23 3.49
CA PHE A 255 -14.51 -6.26 4.58
C PHE A 255 -13.76 -4.97 4.19
N TYR A 256 -12.59 -5.07 3.55
CA TYR A 256 -11.82 -3.89 3.13
C TYR A 256 -12.55 -3.08 2.05
N ASN A 257 -13.17 -3.75 1.07
CA ASN A 257 -13.96 -3.07 0.05
C ASN A 257 -15.14 -2.32 0.69
N THR A 258 -15.92 -3.01 1.55
CA THR A 258 -17.03 -2.38 2.28
C THR A 258 -16.56 -1.27 3.20
N LEU A 259 -15.39 -1.40 3.85
CA LEU A 259 -14.82 -0.32 4.65
C LEU A 259 -14.59 0.93 3.81
N THR A 260 -13.98 0.80 2.63
CA THR A 260 -13.77 1.96 1.74
C THR A 260 -15.08 2.53 1.20
N GLU A 261 -16.10 1.69 0.95
CA GLU A 261 -17.46 2.15 0.60
C GLU A 261 -18.06 2.98 1.73
N LYS A 262 -18.02 2.49 2.97
CA LYS A 262 -18.54 3.21 4.15
C LYS A 262 -17.79 4.49 4.46
N ILE A 263 -16.49 4.54 4.17
CA ILE A 263 -15.70 5.78 4.24
C ILE A 263 -16.22 6.79 3.22
N ARG A 264 -16.39 6.40 1.94
CA ARG A 264 -16.93 7.29 0.90
C ARG A 264 -18.33 7.79 1.24
N GLU A 265 -19.24 6.89 1.62
CA GLU A 265 -20.60 7.26 2.07
C GLU A 265 -20.55 8.25 3.24
N ALA A 266 -19.65 8.06 4.21
CA ALA A 266 -19.54 8.96 5.35
C ALA A 266 -19.00 10.35 4.98
N ILE A 267 -18.15 10.44 3.96
CA ILE A 267 -17.67 11.71 3.41
C ILE A 267 -18.80 12.42 2.66
N ASP A 268 -19.50 11.71 1.76
CA ASP A 268 -20.59 12.26 0.96
C ASP A 268 -21.78 12.74 1.83
N GLU A 269 -21.98 12.12 2.99
CA GLU A 269 -23.02 12.46 3.97
C GLU A 269 -22.54 13.40 5.10
N ASP A 270 -21.37 14.03 4.98
CA ASP A 270 -20.80 14.97 5.96
C ASP A 270 -20.69 14.41 7.40
N ARG A 271 -20.54 13.08 7.54
CA ARG A 271 -20.45 12.37 8.84
C ARG A 271 -19.16 11.59 9.05
N PHE A 272 -18.12 11.89 8.27
CA PHE A 272 -16.85 11.19 8.32
C PHE A 272 -16.17 11.27 9.70
N GLU A 273 -16.20 12.43 10.38
CA GLU A 273 -15.62 12.56 11.72
C GLU A 273 -16.32 11.67 12.77
N GLN A 274 -17.63 11.51 12.67
CA GLN A 274 -18.38 10.56 13.52
C GLN A 274 -17.97 9.11 13.20
N PHE A 275 -17.85 8.78 11.91
CA PHE A 275 -17.40 7.47 11.46
C PHE A 275 -15.98 7.16 11.98
N ARG A 276 -15.04 8.08 11.80
CA ARG A 276 -13.67 8.00 12.30
C ARG A 276 -13.63 7.82 13.81
N GLY A 277 -14.33 8.69 14.56
CA GLY A 277 -14.37 8.64 16.02
C GLY A 277 -14.86 7.30 16.57
N LYS A 278 -15.82 6.66 15.87
CA LYS A 278 -16.32 5.32 16.21
C LYS A 278 -15.33 4.21 15.82
N TYR A 279 -14.91 4.17 14.55
CA TYR A 279 -14.28 2.98 13.98
C TYR A 279 -12.75 2.98 14.06
N SER A 280 -12.09 4.13 14.11
CA SER A 280 -10.61 4.20 14.14
C SER A 280 -10.02 3.40 15.30
N ARG A 281 -10.58 3.54 16.52
CA ARG A 281 -10.14 2.77 17.70
C ARG A 281 -10.73 1.36 17.73
N LEU A 282 -12.01 1.22 17.38
CA LEU A 282 -12.71 -0.07 17.44
C LEU A 282 -12.05 -1.10 16.52
N LEU A 283 -11.70 -0.73 15.29
CA LEU A 283 -11.12 -1.65 14.31
C LEU A 283 -9.62 -1.93 14.55
N ALA A 284 -9.00 -1.23 15.50
CA ALA A 284 -7.66 -1.54 15.99
C ALA A 284 -7.67 -2.54 17.17
N ALA A 285 -8.81 -2.73 17.83
CA ALA A 285 -8.94 -3.60 19.00
C ALA A 285 -8.88 -5.07 18.61
N ARG A 286 -8.21 -5.90 19.43
CA ARG A 286 -8.27 -7.36 19.32
C ARG A 286 -9.44 -7.89 20.17
N ILE A 287 -10.18 -8.85 19.63
CA ILE A 287 -11.36 -9.48 20.26
C ILE A 287 -11.22 -11.00 20.42
#